data_AF-A0AAV6AST8-F1
#
_entry.id   AF-A0AAV6AST8-F1
#
_cell.length_a   1.000
_cell.length_b   1.000
_cell.length_c   1.000
_cell.angle_alpha   90.00
_cell.angle_beta   90.00
_cell.angle_gamma   90.00
#
_symmetry.space_group_name_H-M   'P 1'
#
loop_
_entity.id
_entity.type
_entity.pdbx_description
1 polymer ?
#
loop_
_entity_poly.entity_id
_entity_poly.type
_entity_poly.pdbx_seq_one_letter_code
_entity_poly.pdbx_strand_id
1 'polypeptide(L)'
;MSLRTAIESLPGRVVRGVFRTSDAMDINKTVGAILVAGLLAMVSGLAASVLVPSEEGGHGSEAAVAHATGGGEAAAGAEGGAAPAAAAVEPILPLLASADVQAGAAVAKKCAACHTFEKGGAAKVGPNLYGVVGAKRAHMEGFAYSEAIQNLGGEWTYEELNKFIANPRGYVPGTKMGFAGLKPPADRANLIAYMRTTADTPAPLPTDQEISAALAEQPGSQPAGAQPTGGQELQGAGATDASQLSQQAPPQPGSAEAAGAGTAEQVSPSQGEQPTQAGASQQAAPAQQGGQQQAPAPAGGGGEIAALIAAASPDQGKQVARKCAACHSFEAGGPNKIGPNLAGVVGADIASKDFPYSDALKGKEGAWTDANLDAFIANPKGWAPGTKMTFPGLKKPEERAAVIAYLRSVSPDAPPLQ
;
A
#
# COMPACT_ATOMS: atom_id res chain seq x y z
N MET A 1 15.96 58.75 52.37
CA MET A 1 15.58 58.16 51.06
C MET A 1 14.61 57.04 51.40
N SER A 2 13.31 57.18 51.13
CA SER A 2 12.65 57.03 49.82
C SER A 2 12.70 55.57 49.35
N LEU A 3 11.61 54.93 48.89
CA LEU A 3 10.37 55.51 48.34
C LEU A 3 9.08 55.01 49.03
N ARG A 4 8.09 55.93 49.13
CA ARG A 4 6.66 55.62 49.11
C ARG A 4 6.16 55.79 47.67
N THR A 5 5.58 54.77 47.04
CA THR A 5 4.78 54.88 45.80
C THR A 5 4.00 53.56 45.68
N ALA A 6 2.73 53.46 46.06
CA ALA A 6 1.51 53.96 45.39
C ALA A 6 0.62 52.71 45.14
N ILE A 7 -0.31 52.46 46.04
CA ILE A 7 -1.38 51.47 45.86
C ILE A 7 -2.50 52.22 45.14
N GLU A 8 -2.69 51.94 43.85
CA GLU A 8 -3.68 52.68 43.04
C GLU A 8 -4.97 51.87 42.82
N SER A 9 -6.07 52.57 43.00
CA SER A 9 -7.44 52.03 43.03
C SER A 9 -7.94 51.62 41.65
N LEU A 10 -8.55 50.43 41.54
CA LEU A 10 -9.50 50.11 40.47
C LEU A 10 -10.73 49.39 41.03
N PRO A 11 -11.97 49.90 40.83
CA PRO A 11 -13.19 49.24 41.27
C PRO A 11 -13.61 48.12 40.31
N GLY A 12 -13.99 46.97 40.86
CA GLY A 12 -14.44 45.82 40.08
C GLY A 12 -15.76 46.09 39.34
N ARG A 13 -15.72 45.98 37.99
CA ARG A 13 -16.92 46.02 37.15
C ARG A 13 -17.30 44.60 36.72
N VAL A 14 -18.10 43.92 37.55
CA VAL A 14 -18.68 42.62 37.20
C VAL A 14 -19.72 42.82 36.10
N VAL A 15 -19.36 42.53 34.86
CA VAL A 15 -20.31 42.49 33.74
C VAL A 15 -21.10 41.19 33.83
N ARG A 16 -22.21 41.21 34.59
CA ARG A 16 -23.27 40.21 34.42
C ARG A 16 -23.93 40.45 33.06
N GLY A 17 -23.51 39.68 32.07
CA GLY A 17 -24.18 39.60 30.77
C GLY A 17 -25.58 39.02 30.96
N VAL A 18 -26.59 39.89 31.03
CA VAL A 18 -28.00 39.50 30.99
C VAL A 18 -28.34 39.17 29.54
N PHE A 19 -28.15 37.90 29.14
CA PHE A 19 -28.80 37.38 27.96
C PHE A 19 -30.31 37.45 28.19
N ARG A 20 -31.02 38.20 27.35
CA ARG A 20 -32.48 38.34 27.44
C ARG A 20 -33.12 37.05 26.94
N THR A 21 -34.20 36.63 27.59
CA THR A 21 -35.04 35.51 27.16
C THR A 21 -35.71 35.70 25.80
N SER A 22 -35.61 36.90 25.19
CA SER A 22 -36.07 37.20 23.84
C SER A 22 -35.34 36.39 22.76
N ASP A 23 -34.01 36.19 22.89
CA ASP A 23 -33.20 35.57 21.84
C ASP A 23 -33.64 34.12 21.54
N ALA A 24 -34.10 33.38 22.55
CA ALA A 24 -34.53 31.99 22.39
C ALA A 24 -35.78 31.82 21.50
N MET A 25 -36.71 32.78 21.53
CA MET A 25 -37.93 32.72 20.72
C MET A 25 -37.65 33.09 19.27
N ASP A 26 -36.80 34.10 19.03
CA ASP A 26 -36.38 34.49 17.70
C ASP A 26 -35.47 33.43 17.04
N ILE A 27 -34.55 32.80 17.79
CA ILE A 27 -33.76 31.66 17.29
C ILE A 27 -34.67 30.51 16.84
N ASN A 28 -35.69 30.14 17.64
CA ASN A 28 -36.63 29.08 17.25
C ASN A 28 -37.43 29.45 15.99
N LYS A 29 -37.79 30.73 15.83
CA LYS A 29 -38.47 31.25 14.64
C LYS A 29 -37.57 31.22 13.40
N THR A 30 -36.28 31.57 13.53
CA THR A 30 -35.30 31.47 12.45
C THR A 30 -35.06 30.00 12.04
N VAL A 31 -34.90 29.10 13.00
CA VAL A 31 -34.76 27.65 12.72
C VAL A 31 -36.00 27.10 12.01
N GLY A 32 -37.20 27.44 12.49
CA GLY A 32 -38.46 27.07 11.84
C GLY A 32 -38.58 27.55 10.39
N ALA A 33 -38.17 28.80 10.11
CA ALA A 33 -38.18 29.35 8.75
C ALA A 33 -37.21 28.60 7.82
N ILE A 34 -36.02 28.24 8.30
CA ILE A 34 -35.02 27.45 7.54
C ILE A 34 -35.55 26.05 7.24
N LEU A 35 -36.17 25.38 8.22
CA LEU A 35 -36.75 24.04 8.04
C LEU A 35 -37.89 24.03 7.03
N VAL A 36 -38.79 25.04 7.07
CA VAL A 36 -39.89 25.17 6.08
C VAL A 36 -39.34 25.45 4.68
N ALA A 37 -38.34 26.31 4.54
CA ALA A 37 -37.69 26.58 3.25
C ALA A 37 -37.01 25.31 2.68
N GLY A 38 -36.32 24.55 3.53
CA GLY A 38 -35.71 23.27 3.14
C GLY A 38 -36.74 22.22 2.72
N LEU A 39 -37.85 22.09 3.45
CA LEU A 39 -38.94 21.16 3.12
C LEU A 39 -39.59 21.53 1.77
N LEU A 40 -39.85 22.82 1.53
CA LEU A 40 -40.40 23.30 0.26
C LEU A 40 -39.44 23.01 -0.91
N ALA A 41 -38.14 23.28 -0.76
CA ALA A 41 -37.15 22.97 -1.79
C ALA A 41 -37.09 21.45 -2.10
N MET A 42 -37.16 20.60 -1.07
CA MET A 42 -37.15 19.14 -1.22
C MET A 42 -38.43 18.63 -1.91
N VAL A 43 -39.60 19.17 -1.57
CA VAL A 43 -40.88 18.84 -2.22
C VAL A 43 -40.92 19.34 -3.67
N SER A 44 -40.39 20.53 -3.96
CA SER A 44 -40.26 21.02 -5.35
C SER A 44 -39.32 20.16 -6.19
N GLY A 45 -38.21 19.68 -5.62
CA GLY A 45 -37.30 18.74 -6.29
C GLY A 45 -37.98 17.39 -6.59
N LEU A 46 -38.73 16.85 -5.64
CA LEU A 46 -39.49 15.62 -5.83
C LEU A 46 -40.58 15.81 -6.91
N ALA A 47 -41.33 16.92 -6.87
CA ALA A 47 -42.33 17.24 -7.89
C ALA A 47 -41.71 17.36 -9.28
N ALA A 48 -40.54 18.01 -9.41
CA ALA A 48 -39.81 18.09 -10.68
C ALA A 48 -39.40 16.70 -11.20
N SER A 49 -38.94 15.80 -10.32
CA SER A 49 -38.57 14.43 -10.70
C SER A 49 -39.74 13.56 -11.16
N VAL A 50 -40.98 13.89 -10.77
CA VAL A 50 -42.20 13.21 -11.21
C VAL A 50 -42.77 13.82 -12.49
N LEU A 51 -42.57 15.13 -12.71
CA LEU A 51 -43.10 15.86 -13.87
C LEU A 51 -42.19 15.81 -15.11
N VAL A 52 -40.91 15.50 -14.95
CA VAL A 52 -39.93 15.41 -16.04
C VAL A 52 -39.42 13.96 -16.18
N PRO A 53 -40.14 13.08 -16.92
CA PRO A 53 -39.57 11.80 -17.32
C PRO A 53 -38.33 12.06 -18.19
N SER A 54 -37.17 11.56 -17.76
CA SER A 54 -35.91 11.81 -18.43
C SER A 54 -35.72 10.80 -19.57
N GLU A 55 -35.80 11.26 -20.82
CA GLU A 55 -35.27 10.51 -21.97
C GLU A 55 -33.73 10.63 -22.01
N GLU A 56 -33.05 9.54 -22.38
CA GLU A 56 -31.59 9.46 -22.35
C GLU A 56 -30.92 10.27 -23.47
N GLY A 57 -29.85 11.01 -23.14
CA GLY A 57 -29.23 11.92 -24.11
C GLY A 57 -27.86 12.49 -23.73
N GLY A 58 -26.84 11.64 -23.60
CA GLY A 58 -25.44 11.91 -23.98
C GLY A 58 -24.70 13.19 -23.53
N HIS A 59 -23.63 12.95 -22.74
CA HIS A 59 -22.43 13.80 -22.55
C HIS A 59 -22.53 15.04 -21.63
N GLY A 60 -21.53 15.15 -20.74
CA GLY A 60 -21.31 16.34 -19.92
C GLY A 60 -20.53 15.99 -18.65
N SER A 61 -19.21 16.10 -18.70
CA SER A 61 -18.35 15.91 -17.52
C SER A 61 -18.50 17.06 -16.53
N GLU A 62 -18.74 16.79 -15.25
CA GLU A 62 -18.15 17.58 -14.16
C GLU A 62 -18.08 16.76 -12.86
N ALA A 63 -17.06 17.04 -12.05
CA ALA A 63 -16.76 16.25 -10.86
C ALA A 63 -17.55 16.72 -9.64
N ALA A 64 -18.34 15.84 -9.03
CA ALA A 64 -18.97 16.07 -7.74
C ALA A 64 -18.38 15.14 -6.66
N VAL A 65 -17.81 15.73 -5.62
CA VAL A 65 -17.20 15.03 -4.50
C VAL A 65 -18.30 14.42 -3.61
N ALA A 66 -18.54 13.12 -3.74
CA ALA A 66 -19.58 12.44 -2.96
C ALA A 66 -19.14 12.16 -1.51
N HIS A 67 -19.43 13.12 -0.61
CA HIS A 67 -19.52 12.86 0.82
C HIS A 67 -20.70 11.91 1.07
N ALA A 68 -20.43 10.63 1.32
CA ALA A 68 -21.46 9.65 1.67
C ALA A 68 -21.87 9.80 3.15
N THR A 69 -22.85 10.66 3.43
CA THR A 69 -23.60 10.65 4.70
C THR A 69 -24.57 9.48 4.69
N GLY A 70 -24.35 8.49 5.54
CA GLY A 70 -25.27 7.36 5.69
C GLY A 70 -26.49 7.70 6.56
N GLY A 71 -27.62 7.04 6.27
CA GLY A 71 -28.83 7.05 7.08
C GLY A 71 -29.92 6.20 6.43
N GLY A 72 -30.42 5.17 7.12
CA GLY A 72 -31.45 4.27 6.59
C GLY A 72 -31.37 2.83 7.11
N GLU A 73 -31.82 2.62 8.35
CA GLU A 73 -32.15 1.28 8.89
C GLU A 73 -33.25 0.59 8.04
N ALA A 74 -33.03 -0.64 7.60
CA ALA A 74 -33.29 -1.91 8.31
C ALA A 74 -34.78 -2.30 8.39
N ALA A 75 -35.12 -3.42 7.77
CA ALA A 75 -36.33 -4.20 8.03
C ALA A 75 -35.92 -5.67 8.21
N ALA A 76 -36.44 -6.32 9.24
CA ALA A 76 -36.05 -7.68 9.61
C ALA A 76 -36.85 -8.75 8.86
N GLY A 77 -36.19 -9.87 8.56
CA GLY A 77 -36.79 -11.09 8.05
C GLY A 77 -35.78 -12.22 8.18
N ALA A 78 -35.93 -13.04 9.21
CA ALA A 78 -35.10 -14.22 9.42
C ALA A 78 -35.83 -15.45 8.87
N GLU A 79 -35.13 -16.30 8.11
CA GLU A 79 -35.14 -17.77 8.14
C GLU A 79 -34.08 -18.30 7.15
N GLY A 80 -33.50 -19.49 7.42
CA GLY A 80 -32.77 -20.28 6.40
C GLY A 80 -31.38 -19.80 5.94
N GLY A 81 -30.47 -19.51 6.87
CA GLY A 81 -29.11 -19.04 6.55
C GLY A 81 -28.16 -20.06 5.92
N ALA A 82 -28.31 -20.32 4.62
CA ALA A 82 -27.16 -20.74 3.79
C ALA A 82 -26.21 -19.53 3.65
N ALA A 83 -24.96 -19.68 4.07
CA ALA A 83 -24.00 -18.57 4.06
C ALA A 83 -23.79 -18.07 2.61
N PRO A 84 -24.00 -16.77 2.31
CA PRO A 84 -23.65 -16.22 1.01
C PRO A 84 -22.13 -16.34 0.84
N ALA A 85 -21.71 -17.00 -0.24
CA ALA A 85 -20.29 -17.13 -0.57
C ALA A 85 -19.64 -15.74 -0.57
N ALA A 86 -18.59 -15.56 0.24
CA ALA A 86 -17.93 -14.27 0.39
C ALA A 86 -17.45 -13.80 -0.99
N ALA A 87 -17.92 -12.62 -1.42
CA ALA A 87 -17.43 -11.97 -2.63
C ALA A 87 -15.90 -11.89 -2.56
N ALA A 88 -15.22 -12.43 -3.57
CA ALA A 88 -13.78 -12.65 -3.53
C ALA A 88 -13.02 -11.34 -3.27
N VAL A 89 -12.28 -11.31 -2.17
CA VAL A 89 -11.52 -10.13 -1.76
C VAL A 89 -10.19 -10.14 -2.49
N GLU A 90 -9.98 -9.12 -3.34
CA GLU A 90 -8.75 -8.93 -4.11
C GLU A 90 -7.49 -9.11 -3.23
N PRO A 91 -6.49 -9.88 -3.71
CA PRO A 91 -5.32 -10.25 -2.91
C PRO A 91 -4.33 -9.08 -2.83
N ILE A 92 -3.77 -8.89 -1.64
CA ILE A 92 -2.82 -7.80 -1.38
C ILE A 92 -1.37 -8.26 -1.26
N LEU A 93 -1.10 -9.57 -1.21
CA LEU A 93 0.25 -10.12 -1.09
C LEU A 93 1.23 -9.57 -2.15
N PRO A 94 0.86 -9.51 -3.45
CA PRO A 94 1.71 -8.91 -4.47
C PRO A 94 1.94 -7.39 -4.31
N LEU A 95 1.24 -6.72 -3.38
CA LEU A 95 1.33 -5.27 -3.14
C LEU A 95 2.17 -4.93 -1.90
N LEU A 96 2.23 -5.82 -0.90
CA LEU A 96 2.80 -5.54 0.43
C LEU A 96 4.27 -5.10 0.42
N ALA A 97 5.10 -5.68 -0.45
CA ALA A 97 6.51 -5.30 -0.58
C ALA A 97 6.72 -3.84 -1.06
N SER A 98 5.73 -3.29 -1.76
CA SER A 98 5.73 -1.93 -2.33
C SER A 98 4.73 -0.98 -1.69
N ALA A 99 4.11 -1.40 -0.59
CA ALA A 99 3.04 -0.66 0.06
C ALA A 99 3.58 0.61 0.73
N ASP A 100 2.85 1.71 0.57
CA ASP A 100 3.22 3.01 1.13
C ASP A 100 2.80 3.07 2.61
N VAL A 101 3.80 2.95 3.50
CA VAL A 101 3.63 2.99 4.96
C VAL A 101 3.09 4.34 5.44
N GLN A 102 3.44 5.45 4.78
CA GLN A 102 2.96 6.79 5.14
C GLN A 102 1.49 6.98 4.72
N ALA A 103 1.10 6.48 3.55
CA ALA A 103 -0.30 6.37 3.15
C ALA A 103 -1.07 5.42 4.09
N GLY A 104 -0.44 4.32 4.51
CA GLY A 104 -0.98 3.38 5.50
C GLY A 104 -1.28 4.04 6.84
N ALA A 105 -0.35 4.85 7.36
CA ALA A 105 -0.55 5.66 8.55
C ALA A 105 -1.69 6.69 8.37
N ALA A 106 -1.88 7.23 7.17
CA ALA A 106 -3.01 8.11 6.88
C ALA A 106 -4.34 7.35 6.88
N VAL A 107 -4.39 6.13 6.34
CA VAL A 107 -5.56 5.24 6.40
C VAL A 107 -5.86 4.81 7.83
N ALA A 108 -4.83 4.52 8.65
CA ALA A 108 -4.97 4.11 10.05
C ALA A 108 -5.69 5.16 10.93
N LYS A 109 -5.73 6.43 10.52
CA LYS A 109 -6.56 7.47 11.16
C LYS A 109 -8.05 7.13 11.17
N LYS A 110 -8.55 6.39 10.17
CA LYS A 110 -9.93 5.85 10.12
C LYS A 110 -10.20 4.87 11.26
N CYS A 111 -9.17 4.23 11.80
CA CYS A 111 -9.23 3.25 12.90
C CYS A 111 -8.98 3.88 14.28
N ALA A 112 -8.32 5.05 14.33
CA ALA A 112 -7.78 5.65 15.56
C ALA A 112 -8.84 6.10 16.59
N ALA A 113 -10.11 6.24 16.20
CA ALA A 113 -11.22 6.44 17.14
C ALA A 113 -11.48 5.19 18.01
N CYS A 114 -11.33 4.01 17.42
CA CYS A 114 -11.64 2.73 18.06
C CYS A 114 -10.41 1.95 18.53
N HIS A 115 -9.22 2.23 18.01
CA HIS A 115 -8.00 1.47 18.28
C HIS A 115 -6.82 2.35 18.69
N THR A 116 -5.78 1.72 19.23
CA THR A 116 -4.43 2.26 19.47
C THR A 116 -3.42 1.40 18.72
N PHE A 117 -2.29 1.96 18.31
CA PHE A 117 -1.27 1.23 17.53
C PHE A 117 0.07 1.09 18.28
N GLU A 118 0.16 1.71 19.46
CA GLU A 118 1.40 1.91 20.21
C GLU A 118 1.63 0.76 21.21
N LYS A 119 2.90 0.48 21.52
CA LYS A 119 3.29 -0.64 22.40
C LYS A 119 2.66 -0.50 23.79
N GLY A 120 1.89 -1.51 24.20
CA GLY A 120 1.17 -1.48 25.48
C GLY A 120 0.06 -0.41 25.56
N GLY A 121 -0.38 0.14 24.42
CA GLY A 121 -1.46 1.12 24.37
C GLY A 121 -2.78 0.53 24.87
N ALA A 122 -3.57 1.35 25.56
CA ALA A 122 -4.86 0.92 26.11
C ALA A 122 -5.87 0.55 24.99
N ALA A 123 -6.77 -0.38 25.31
CA ALA A 123 -8.00 -0.57 24.53
C ALA A 123 -8.85 0.71 24.52
N LYS A 124 -9.61 0.89 23.43
CA LYS A 124 -10.70 1.88 23.35
C LYS A 124 -12.00 1.10 23.10
N VAL A 125 -12.78 1.47 22.07
CA VAL A 125 -13.94 0.70 21.59
C VAL A 125 -13.51 -0.68 21.05
N GLY A 126 -12.30 -0.77 20.49
CA GLY A 126 -11.62 -2.00 20.09
C GLY A 126 -10.30 -2.20 20.86
N PRO A 127 -9.66 -3.37 20.70
CA PRO A 127 -8.37 -3.66 21.31
C PRO A 127 -7.26 -2.79 20.69
N ASN A 128 -6.10 -2.76 21.34
CA ASN A 128 -4.87 -2.29 20.71
C ASN A 128 -4.49 -3.19 19.51
N LEU A 129 -3.79 -2.61 18.53
CA LEU A 129 -3.40 -3.27 17.28
C LEU A 129 -1.86 -3.32 17.09
N TYR A 130 -1.09 -2.97 18.12
CA TYR A 130 0.37 -3.10 18.11
C TYR A 130 0.78 -4.54 17.82
N GLY A 131 1.60 -4.74 16.79
CA GLY A 131 2.08 -6.07 16.42
C GLY A 131 0.99 -7.08 16.04
N VAL A 132 -0.22 -6.62 15.67
CA VAL A 132 -1.33 -7.55 15.35
C VAL A 132 -1.09 -8.38 14.07
N VAL A 133 -0.20 -7.95 13.19
CA VAL A 133 0.15 -8.69 11.95
C VAL A 133 0.94 -9.94 12.31
N GLY A 134 0.35 -11.11 12.03
CA GLY A 134 0.86 -12.42 12.45
C GLY A 134 0.51 -12.81 13.89
N ALA A 135 -0.13 -11.93 14.68
CA ALA A 135 -0.53 -12.27 16.04
C ALA A 135 -1.78 -13.16 16.07
N LYS A 136 -1.96 -13.91 17.17
CA LYS A 136 -3.20 -14.66 17.44
C LYS A 136 -4.43 -13.75 17.42
N ARG A 137 -5.54 -14.29 16.92
CA ARG A 137 -6.83 -13.61 17.03
C ARG A 137 -7.25 -13.58 18.50
N ALA A 138 -7.96 -12.53 18.89
CA ALA A 138 -8.34 -12.25 20.28
C ALA A 138 -7.17 -12.18 21.30
N HIS A 139 -5.97 -11.74 20.89
CA HIS A 139 -4.76 -11.75 21.74
C HIS A 139 -4.79 -10.84 22.98
N MET A 140 -5.64 -9.82 23.03
CA MET A 140 -5.63 -8.85 24.14
C MET A 140 -6.39 -9.40 25.34
N GLU A 141 -5.65 -9.78 26.38
CA GLU A 141 -6.22 -10.18 27.66
C GLU A 141 -7.11 -9.07 28.25
N GLY A 142 -8.24 -9.46 28.85
CA GLY A 142 -9.22 -8.53 29.44
C GLY A 142 -10.10 -7.78 28.43
N PHE A 143 -9.86 -7.85 27.12
CA PHE A 143 -10.75 -7.20 26.13
C PHE A 143 -11.99 -8.05 25.82
N ALA A 144 -13.17 -7.42 25.87
CA ALA A 144 -14.47 -8.08 25.67
C ALA A 144 -14.83 -8.28 24.18
N TYR A 145 -14.09 -9.17 23.51
CA TYR A 145 -14.32 -9.58 22.11
C TYR A 145 -15.76 -10.08 21.86
N SER A 146 -16.16 -10.17 20.59
CA SER A 146 -17.36 -10.92 20.18
C SER A 146 -17.08 -12.41 20.15
N GLU A 147 -18.06 -13.23 20.53
CA GLU A 147 -17.97 -14.70 20.44
C GLU A 147 -17.51 -15.15 19.05
N ALA A 148 -18.04 -14.52 17.98
CA ALA A 148 -17.64 -14.78 16.60
C ALA A 148 -16.13 -14.55 16.30
N ILE A 149 -15.45 -13.65 17.03
CA ILE A 149 -13.99 -13.43 16.89
C ILE A 149 -13.21 -14.37 17.81
N GLN A 150 -13.73 -14.70 18.99
CA GLN A 150 -13.12 -15.66 19.91
C GLN A 150 -13.11 -17.09 19.32
N ASN A 151 -14.23 -17.49 18.73
CA ASN A 151 -14.43 -18.81 18.14
C ASN A 151 -13.74 -18.99 16.78
N LEU A 152 -13.31 -17.91 16.13
CA LEU A 152 -12.67 -17.96 14.81
C LEU A 152 -11.27 -18.60 14.86
N GLY A 153 -10.58 -18.50 15.99
CA GLY A 153 -9.24 -19.05 16.20
C GLY A 153 -8.16 -18.54 15.22
N GLY A 154 -6.98 -19.16 15.26
CA GLY A 154 -5.88 -18.87 14.36
C GLY A 154 -5.23 -17.50 14.55
N GLU A 155 -4.65 -16.97 13.47
CA GLU A 155 -3.78 -15.79 13.47
C GLU A 155 -4.22 -14.74 12.44
N TRP A 156 -3.78 -13.51 12.64
CA TRP A 156 -4.02 -12.38 11.74
C TRP A 156 -2.92 -12.30 10.68
N THR A 157 -2.91 -13.28 9.78
CA THR A 157 -2.04 -13.27 8.59
C THR A 157 -2.44 -12.12 7.64
N TYR A 158 -1.62 -11.88 6.61
CA TYR A 158 -1.87 -10.84 5.61
C TYR A 158 -3.20 -11.01 4.88
N GLU A 159 -3.54 -12.25 4.50
CA GLU A 159 -4.77 -12.63 3.79
C GLU A 159 -6.00 -12.49 4.68
N GLU A 160 -5.87 -12.87 5.95
CA GLU A 160 -6.99 -12.89 6.89
C GLU A 160 -7.31 -11.46 7.38
N LEU A 161 -6.28 -10.63 7.59
CA LEU A 161 -6.45 -9.18 7.76
C LEU A 161 -7.03 -8.53 6.50
N ASN A 162 -6.59 -8.92 5.30
CA ASN A 162 -7.14 -8.41 4.04
C ASN A 162 -8.65 -8.66 3.93
N LYS A 163 -9.08 -9.91 4.16
CA LYS A 163 -10.49 -10.32 4.13
C LYS A 163 -11.32 -9.57 5.18
N PHE A 164 -10.85 -9.55 6.44
CA PHE A 164 -11.55 -8.87 7.53
C PHE A 164 -11.67 -7.36 7.30
N ILE A 165 -10.58 -6.69 6.91
CA ILE A 165 -10.58 -5.24 6.69
C ILE A 165 -11.40 -4.84 5.45
N ALA A 166 -11.52 -5.68 4.43
CA ALA A 166 -12.36 -5.42 3.26
C ALA A 166 -13.88 -5.45 3.55
N ASN A 167 -14.31 -6.33 4.46
CA ASN A 167 -15.70 -6.45 4.90
C ASN A 167 -15.81 -7.17 6.27
N PRO A 168 -15.69 -6.45 7.41
CA PRO A 168 -15.62 -7.09 8.73
C PRO A 168 -16.81 -7.99 9.05
N ARG A 169 -18.03 -7.49 8.78
CA ARG A 169 -19.29 -8.21 9.05
C ARG A 169 -19.58 -9.33 8.06
N GLY A 170 -19.09 -9.23 6.83
CA GLY A 170 -19.23 -10.30 5.84
C GLY A 170 -18.22 -11.44 6.03
N TYR A 171 -17.00 -11.14 6.47
CA TYR A 171 -15.97 -12.15 6.75
C TYR A 171 -16.11 -12.76 8.15
N VAL A 172 -16.53 -11.99 9.16
CA VAL A 172 -16.87 -12.52 10.50
C VAL A 172 -18.29 -12.06 10.89
N PRO A 173 -19.34 -12.81 10.47
CA PRO A 173 -20.70 -12.57 10.92
C PRO A 173 -20.79 -12.57 12.45
N GLY A 174 -21.49 -11.59 13.02
CA GLY A 174 -21.55 -11.42 14.48
C GLY A 174 -20.36 -10.69 15.11
N THR A 175 -19.40 -10.18 14.32
CA THR A 175 -18.36 -9.29 14.85
C THR A 175 -18.96 -8.00 15.42
N LYS A 176 -18.48 -7.58 16.61
CA LYS A 176 -18.81 -6.27 17.22
C LYS A 176 -18.20 -5.09 16.44
N MET A 177 -17.27 -5.32 15.50
CA MET A 177 -16.62 -4.25 14.73
C MET A 177 -17.59 -3.63 13.71
N GLY A 178 -18.16 -2.47 14.04
CA GLY A 178 -19.08 -1.71 13.18
C GLY A 178 -18.46 -0.97 11.99
N PHE A 179 -17.34 -1.46 11.44
CA PHE A 179 -16.66 -0.81 10.31
C PHE A 179 -17.21 -1.31 8.97
N ALA A 180 -17.48 -0.40 8.03
CA ALA A 180 -18.06 -0.71 6.71
C ALA A 180 -17.11 -1.44 5.74
N GLY A 181 -15.82 -1.49 6.08
CA GLY A 181 -14.78 -2.11 5.26
C GLY A 181 -14.03 -1.11 4.36
N LEU A 182 -12.82 -1.49 3.97
CA LEU A 182 -11.90 -0.70 3.16
C LEU A 182 -11.79 -1.33 1.76
N LYS A 183 -12.54 -0.78 0.79
CA LYS A 183 -12.72 -1.40 -0.53
C LYS A 183 -11.47 -1.38 -1.45
N PRO A 184 -10.61 -0.35 -1.49
CA PRO A 184 -9.43 -0.39 -2.36
C PRO A 184 -8.38 -1.38 -1.83
N PRO A 185 -7.85 -2.32 -2.65
CA PRO A 185 -6.80 -3.25 -2.22
C PRO A 185 -5.49 -2.52 -1.89
N ALA A 186 -5.18 -1.44 -2.60
CA ALA A 186 -4.00 -0.62 -2.32
C ALA A 186 -4.08 0.03 -0.92
N ASP A 187 -5.23 0.59 -0.52
CA ASP A 187 -5.42 1.14 0.83
C ASP A 187 -5.27 0.05 1.90
N ARG A 188 -5.77 -1.17 1.65
CA ARG A 188 -5.61 -2.32 2.56
C ARG A 188 -4.15 -2.73 2.69
N ALA A 189 -3.44 -2.87 1.56
CA ALA A 189 -2.01 -3.19 1.55
C ALA A 189 -1.18 -2.14 2.31
N ASN A 190 -1.42 -0.86 2.05
CA ASN A 190 -0.77 0.26 2.73
C ASN A 190 -1.05 0.23 4.25
N LEU A 191 -2.30 0.07 4.66
CA LEU A 191 -2.68 -0.03 6.08
C LEU A 191 -2.00 -1.22 6.77
N ILE A 192 -2.02 -2.40 6.15
CA ILE A 192 -1.44 -3.62 6.73
C ILE A 192 0.09 -3.56 6.77
N ALA A 193 0.73 -2.91 5.78
CA ALA A 193 2.17 -2.63 5.82
C ALA A 193 2.55 -1.64 6.94
N TYR A 194 1.73 -0.62 7.19
CA TYR A 194 1.90 0.26 8.36
C TYR A 194 1.70 -0.50 9.68
N MET A 195 0.66 -1.34 9.78
CA MET A 195 0.42 -2.16 10.98
C MET A 195 1.59 -3.13 11.23
N ARG A 196 2.18 -3.69 10.17
CA ARG A 196 3.40 -4.51 10.24
C ARG A 196 4.58 -3.74 10.84
N THR A 197 4.77 -2.45 10.54
CA THR A 197 5.85 -1.64 11.13
C THR A 197 5.63 -1.26 12.60
N THR A 198 4.47 -1.57 13.19
CA THR A 198 4.26 -1.30 14.63
C THR A 198 5.00 -2.29 15.53
N ALA A 199 5.22 -3.54 15.10
CA ALA A 199 5.81 -4.58 15.96
C ALA A 199 7.31 -4.36 16.26
N ASP A 200 7.77 -4.82 17.43
CA ASP A 200 9.22 -4.95 17.72
C ASP A 200 9.92 -5.89 16.73
N THR A 201 9.22 -6.97 16.36
CA THR A 201 9.65 -7.96 15.37
C THR A 201 8.58 -8.03 14.28
N PRO A 202 8.65 -7.18 13.24
CA PRO A 202 7.71 -7.20 12.12
C PRO A 202 7.68 -8.58 11.45
N ALA A 203 6.48 -9.16 11.28
CA ALA A 203 6.29 -10.41 10.54
C ALA A 203 7.01 -10.36 9.17
N PRO A 204 7.64 -11.45 8.69
CA PRO A 204 8.31 -11.44 7.39
C PRO A 204 7.34 -11.06 6.27
N LEU A 205 7.83 -10.40 5.21
CA LEU A 205 7.03 -10.19 4.00
C LEU A 205 6.73 -11.55 3.34
N PRO A 206 5.59 -11.70 2.64
CA PRO A 206 5.24 -12.95 1.98
C PRO A 206 6.29 -13.31 0.91
N THR A 207 6.59 -14.60 0.81
CA THR A 207 7.45 -15.21 -0.20
C THR A 207 6.78 -15.27 -1.57
N ASP A 208 7.57 -15.43 -2.63
CA ASP A 208 7.03 -15.60 -3.99
C ASP A 208 6.08 -16.80 -4.09
N GLN A 209 6.32 -17.88 -3.33
CA GLN A 209 5.44 -19.03 -3.28
C GLN A 209 4.06 -18.70 -2.66
N GLU A 210 4.03 -17.96 -1.56
CA GLU A 210 2.78 -17.50 -0.92
C GLU A 210 2.04 -16.49 -1.81
N ILE A 211 2.77 -15.59 -2.47
CA ILE A 211 2.23 -14.65 -3.47
C ILE A 211 1.60 -15.41 -4.64
N SER A 212 2.29 -16.43 -5.19
CA SER A 212 1.77 -17.26 -6.29
C SER A 212 0.55 -18.07 -5.88
N ALA A 213 0.53 -18.65 -4.67
CA ALA A 213 -0.62 -19.39 -4.16
C ALA A 213 -1.86 -18.50 -4.02
N ALA A 214 -1.73 -17.34 -3.36
CA ALA A 214 -2.84 -16.40 -3.16
C ALA A 214 -3.39 -15.78 -4.46
N LEU A 215 -2.58 -15.74 -5.53
CA LEU A 215 -3.01 -15.39 -6.88
C LEU A 215 -3.76 -16.55 -7.56
N ALA A 216 -3.28 -17.79 -7.43
CA ALA A 216 -3.93 -18.97 -8.01
C ALA A 216 -5.32 -19.26 -7.39
N GLU A 217 -5.54 -18.91 -6.13
CA GLU A 217 -6.84 -19.03 -5.45
C GLU A 217 -7.90 -18.00 -5.89
N GLN A 218 -7.56 -17.03 -6.75
CA GLN A 218 -8.54 -16.05 -7.23
C GLN A 218 -9.54 -16.68 -8.21
N PRO A 219 -10.86 -16.48 -8.03
CA PRO A 219 -11.85 -17.04 -8.95
C PRO A 219 -11.69 -16.43 -10.35
N GLY A 220 -11.52 -17.30 -11.34
CA GLY A 220 -11.18 -16.93 -12.73
C GLY A 220 -9.73 -17.26 -13.12
N SER A 221 -8.87 -17.64 -12.18
CA SER A 221 -7.49 -18.06 -12.47
C SER A 221 -7.44 -19.47 -13.06
N GLN A 222 -7.55 -19.59 -14.39
CA GLN A 222 -7.16 -20.83 -15.06
C GLN A 222 -5.63 -20.99 -15.07
N PRO A 223 -5.08 -22.19 -14.83
CA PRO A 223 -3.65 -22.41 -14.97
C PRO A 223 -3.23 -22.27 -16.43
N ALA A 224 -2.33 -21.32 -16.70
CA ALA A 224 -1.71 -21.16 -18.01
C ALA A 224 -0.69 -22.29 -18.25
N GLY A 225 -1.10 -23.36 -18.93
CA GLY A 225 -0.17 -24.45 -19.27
C GLY A 225 -0.76 -25.84 -19.50
N ALA A 226 -1.72 -25.97 -20.41
CA ALA A 226 -2.09 -27.27 -20.99
C ALA A 226 -2.38 -27.11 -22.49
N GLN A 227 -1.33 -27.18 -23.33
CA GLN A 227 -1.53 -27.35 -24.76
C GLN A 227 -2.14 -28.73 -25.03
N PRO A 228 -3.17 -28.85 -25.90
CA PRO A 228 -3.68 -30.15 -26.31
C PRO A 228 -2.68 -30.81 -27.25
N THR A 229 -1.83 -31.69 -26.74
CA THR A 229 -1.07 -32.62 -27.58
C THR A 229 -2.06 -33.60 -28.21
N GLY A 230 -2.30 -33.45 -29.51
CA GLY A 230 -3.08 -34.42 -30.27
C GLY A 230 -2.44 -35.81 -30.16
N GLY A 231 -3.19 -36.76 -29.59
CA GLY A 231 -2.85 -38.17 -29.52
C GLY A 231 -3.88 -38.97 -30.31
N GLN A 232 -3.42 -39.75 -31.27
CA GLN A 232 -4.30 -40.45 -32.22
C GLN A 232 -5.07 -41.60 -31.56
N GLU A 233 -6.29 -41.80 -32.07
CA GLU A 233 -7.14 -42.93 -31.79
C GLU A 233 -6.48 -44.25 -32.22
N LEU A 234 -6.43 -45.23 -31.30
CA LEU A 234 -6.29 -46.65 -31.61
C LEU A 234 -7.17 -47.46 -30.64
N GLN A 235 -8.22 -48.09 -31.15
CA GLN A 235 -8.96 -49.11 -30.38
C GLN A 235 -8.10 -50.37 -30.17
N GLY A 236 -8.21 -51.00 -29.00
CA GLY A 236 -7.58 -52.28 -28.69
C GLY A 236 -8.23 -52.95 -27.48
N ALA A 237 -9.04 -53.98 -27.73
CA ALA A 237 -9.88 -54.64 -26.73
C ALA A 237 -9.11 -55.37 -25.60
N GLY A 238 -9.73 -55.47 -24.42
CA GLY A 238 -9.25 -56.35 -23.33
C GLY A 238 -10.06 -56.21 -22.02
N ALA A 239 -11.05 -57.08 -21.81
CA ALA A 239 -11.65 -57.31 -20.49
C ALA A 239 -10.67 -58.15 -19.61
N THR A 240 -10.69 -58.20 -18.28
CA THR A 240 -11.76 -58.59 -17.32
C THR A 240 -11.28 -58.28 -15.88
N ASP A 241 -12.11 -57.72 -14.99
CA ASP A 241 -12.69 -58.38 -13.79
C ASP A 241 -11.80 -58.34 -12.50
N ALA A 242 -12.34 -58.83 -11.38
CA ALA A 242 -11.77 -59.04 -10.03
C ALA A 242 -11.70 -57.86 -9.04
N SER A 243 -12.82 -57.72 -8.31
CA SER A 243 -13.01 -56.98 -7.05
C SER A 243 -12.10 -57.37 -5.87
N GLN A 244 -11.82 -56.35 -5.03
CA GLN A 244 -11.85 -56.31 -3.54
C GLN A 244 -11.07 -57.31 -2.65
N LEU A 245 -10.76 -56.78 -1.44
CA LEU A 245 -10.17 -57.37 -0.21
C LEU A 245 -8.65 -57.11 -0.07
N SER A 246 -8.10 -56.72 1.09
CA SER A 246 -8.67 -56.19 2.34
C SER A 246 -7.54 -55.71 3.28
N GLN A 247 -7.84 -54.77 4.20
CA GLN A 247 -7.27 -54.59 5.56
C GLN A 247 -5.76 -54.88 5.83
N GLN A 248 -5.02 -53.89 6.37
CA GLN A 248 -4.56 -53.87 7.78
C GLN A 248 -3.65 -52.64 8.06
N ALA A 249 -3.60 -52.19 9.32
CA ALA A 249 -2.62 -51.28 9.92
C ALA A 249 -2.52 -51.59 11.43
N PRO A 250 -1.65 -50.96 12.25
CA PRO A 250 -0.49 -50.12 11.94
C PRO A 250 0.81 -50.93 12.19
N PRO A 251 1.72 -50.77 13.20
CA PRO A 251 1.87 -49.80 14.31
C PRO A 251 3.02 -48.77 14.11
N GLN A 252 3.26 -47.95 15.13
CA GLN A 252 4.44 -47.11 15.37
C GLN A 252 5.15 -47.59 16.64
N PRO A 253 6.43 -47.20 16.86
CA PRO A 253 6.88 -46.72 18.16
C PRO A 253 7.40 -45.26 18.04
N GLY A 254 7.38 -44.42 19.07
CA GLY A 254 7.14 -44.69 20.49
C GLY A 254 8.18 -43.93 21.32
N SER A 255 7.76 -42.85 21.98
CA SER A 255 8.61 -41.86 22.64
C SER A 255 9.31 -42.37 23.91
N ALA A 256 10.40 -41.71 24.32
CA ALA A 256 10.81 -41.63 25.73
C ALA A 256 11.58 -40.34 26.04
N GLU A 257 11.14 -39.63 27.06
CA GLU A 257 11.84 -38.51 27.72
C GLU A 257 12.90 -39.03 28.71
N ALA A 258 13.88 -38.18 29.06
CA ALA A 258 14.34 -38.04 30.45
C ALA A 258 15.10 -36.71 30.66
N ALA A 259 14.91 -36.10 31.83
CA ALA A 259 15.59 -34.87 32.25
C ALA A 259 16.90 -35.16 33.00
N GLY A 260 17.76 -34.13 33.15
CA GLY A 260 18.96 -34.19 34.01
C GLY A 260 19.61 -32.81 34.15
N ALA A 261 19.91 -32.38 35.36
CA ALA A 261 20.30 -31.00 35.67
C ALA A 261 21.79 -30.84 36.01
N GLY A 262 22.30 -29.63 35.74
CA GLY A 262 23.27 -28.93 36.59
C GLY A 262 24.75 -29.29 36.47
N THR A 263 25.56 -28.28 36.10
CA THR A 263 26.59 -27.72 37.00
C THR A 263 27.16 -26.44 36.39
N ALA A 264 27.60 -25.52 37.24
CA ALA A 264 28.42 -24.37 36.84
C ALA A 264 29.88 -24.68 37.20
N GLU A 265 30.82 -24.13 36.45
CA GLU A 265 32.17 -23.87 36.97
C GLU A 265 32.75 -22.63 36.30
N GLN A 266 33.47 -21.82 37.07
CA GLN A 266 34.03 -20.54 36.64
C GLN A 266 35.48 -20.71 36.17
N VAL A 267 35.89 -20.02 35.10
CA VAL A 267 37.27 -19.48 34.99
C VAL A 267 37.24 -18.11 34.28
N SER A 268 38.04 -17.18 34.80
CA SER A 268 38.38 -15.84 34.28
C SER A 268 39.78 -15.49 34.81
N PRO A 269 40.44 -14.38 34.42
CA PRO A 269 40.54 -13.72 33.10
C PRO A 269 42.03 -13.43 32.74
N SER A 270 42.30 -12.74 31.61
CA SER A 270 43.48 -11.84 31.36
C SER A 270 43.26 -11.16 30.00
N GLN A 271 43.21 -9.82 29.83
CA GLN A 271 44.26 -8.80 30.02
C GLN A 271 45.52 -9.11 29.20
N GLY A 272 45.65 -8.55 27.99
CA GLY A 272 46.50 -7.38 27.66
C GLY A 272 47.26 -7.74 26.36
N GLU A 273 47.65 -6.89 25.41
CA GLU A 273 47.94 -5.45 25.37
C GLU A 273 47.69 -4.92 23.93
N GLN A 274 47.34 -3.63 23.78
CA GLN A 274 47.81 -2.79 22.65
C GLN A 274 49.11 -2.10 23.15
N PRO A 275 50.02 -1.48 22.33
CA PRO A 275 49.63 -0.48 21.31
C PRO A 275 50.62 -0.23 20.11
N THR A 276 50.27 0.76 19.28
CA THR A 276 51.16 1.57 18.38
C THR A 276 51.67 0.93 17.06
N GLN A 277 52.09 1.65 16.00
CA GLN A 277 52.22 3.11 15.72
C GLN A 277 51.60 3.49 14.35
N ALA A 278 51.40 4.81 14.15
CA ALA A 278 51.08 5.42 12.86
C ALA A 278 52.31 5.47 11.91
N GLY A 279 52.06 5.60 10.61
CA GLY A 279 53.09 5.78 9.59
C GLY A 279 52.52 6.31 8.28
N ALA A 280 52.37 7.63 8.17
CA ALA A 280 51.99 8.27 6.91
C ALA A 280 53.19 8.33 5.95
N SER A 281 52.95 8.13 4.66
CA SER A 281 53.87 8.57 3.60
C SER A 281 53.11 8.81 2.30
N GLN A 282 53.22 10.02 1.79
CA GLN A 282 52.73 10.43 0.47
C GLN A 282 53.75 9.98 -0.58
N GLN A 283 53.30 9.57 -1.76
CA GLN A 283 54.11 9.78 -2.96
C GLN A 283 53.24 10.03 -4.19
N ALA A 284 53.71 10.96 -5.03
CA ALA A 284 52.95 11.53 -6.12
C ALA A 284 53.07 10.72 -7.43
N ALA A 285 52.17 11.02 -8.36
CA ALA A 285 52.17 10.50 -9.72
C ALA A 285 53.39 10.97 -10.55
N PRO A 286 53.55 10.38 -11.74
CA PRO A 286 53.71 11.21 -12.94
C PRO A 286 52.57 10.98 -13.94
N ALA A 287 52.30 12.00 -14.77
CA ALA A 287 51.24 11.99 -15.78
C ALA A 287 51.81 11.96 -17.20
N GLN A 288 51.09 11.31 -18.14
CA GLN A 288 50.89 11.71 -19.54
C GLN A 288 49.56 11.05 -19.99
N GLN A 289 48.49 11.77 -20.33
CA GLN A 289 48.22 12.65 -21.50
C GLN A 289 47.72 11.90 -22.75
N GLY A 290 46.59 12.39 -23.29
CA GLY A 290 45.87 11.85 -24.45
C GLY A 290 44.53 11.20 -24.06
N GLY A 291 43.34 11.71 -24.38
CA GLY A 291 43.02 12.97 -25.06
C GLY A 291 41.83 12.83 -26.01
N GLN A 292 40.60 12.96 -25.51
CA GLN A 292 39.40 13.25 -26.30
C GLN A 292 38.52 14.24 -25.54
N GLN A 293 38.16 15.35 -26.18
CA GLN A 293 37.25 16.36 -25.61
C GLN A 293 35.83 15.82 -25.53
N GLN A 294 35.21 15.95 -24.35
CA GLN A 294 33.77 15.84 -24.20
C GLN A 294 33.24 17.18 -23.67
N ALA A 295 32.18 17.70 -24.29
CA ALA A 295 31.57 18.97 -23.93
C ALA A 295 31.00 18.94 -22.49
N PRO A 296 30.89 20.08 -21.79
CA PRO A 296 30.63 20.06 -20.35
C PRO A 296 29.23 19.56 -20.02
N ALA A 297 29.16 18.37 -19.44
CA ALA A 297 27.96 17.90 -18.75
C ALA A 297 27.65 18.81 -17.54
N PRO A 298 26.37 19.10 -17.23
CA PRO A 298 26.02 19.81 -16.01
C PRO A 298 26.39 18.97 -14.78
N ALA A 299 26.95 19.62 -13.76
CA ALA A 299 27.61 18.95 -12.65
C ALA A 299 26.66 18.29 -11.64
N GLY A 300 27.12 17.18 -11.05
CA GLY A 300 26.68 16.68 -9.75
C GLY A 300 25.36 15.90 -9.73
N GLY A 301 25.43 14.57 -9.90
CA GLY A 301 24.30 13.67 -9.63
C GLY A 301 24.48 12.22 -10.11
N GLY A 302 25.15 12.02 -11.26
CA GLY A 302 25.30 10.69 -11.89
C GLY A 302 25.84 9.61 -10.97
N GLY A 303 27.01 9.84 -10.35
CA GLY A 303 27.64 8.83 -9.48
C GLY A 303 26.84 8.45 -8.23
N GLU A 304 25.98 9.33 -7.70
CA GLU A 304 25.13 9.01 -6.55
C GLU A 304 23.95 8.12 -6.97
N ILE A 305 23.27 8.47 -8.08
CA ILE A 305 22.18 7.65 -8.59
C ILE A 305 22.69 6.31 -9.15
N ALA A 306 23.86 6.27 -9.79
CA ALA A 306 24.49 5.03 -10.27
C ALA A 306 24.76 4.03 -9.14
N ALA A 307 25.24 4.51 -7.97
CA ALA A 307 25.44 3.69 -6.78
C ALA A 307 24.11 3.15 -6.24
N LEU A 308 23.05 3.98 -6.21
CA LEU A 308 21.71 3.56 -5.80
C LEU A 308 21.09 2.54 -6.79
N ILE A 309 21.30 2.71 -8.10
CA ILE A 309 20.81 1.78 -9.14
C ILE A 309 21.54 0.43 -9.01
N ALA A 310 22.86 0.44 -8.79
CA ALA A 310 23.65 -0.78 -8.58
C ALA A 310 23.23 -1.56 -7.32
N ALA A 311 22.74 -0.87 -6.29
CA ALA A 311 22.23 -1.47 -5.07
C ALA A 311 20.73 -1.87 -5.14
N ALA A 312 19.99 -1.43 -6.15
CA ALA A 312 18.55 -1.64 -6.26
C ALA A 312 18.20 -2.97 -6.96
N SER A 313 17.17 -3.65 -6.45
CA SER A 313 16.61 -4.83 -7.12
C SER A 313 15.72 -4.43 -8.30
N PRO A 314 15.88 -5.04 -9.49
CA PRO A 314 14.94 -4.88 -10.60
C PRO A 314 13.49 -5.26 -10.26
N ASP A 315 13.27 -6.18 -9.32
CA ASP A 315 11.91 -6.57 -8.89
C ASP A 315 11.26 -5.51 -8.01
N GLN A 316 12.02 -4.89 -7.10
CA GLN A 316 11.57 -3.68 -6.39
C GLN A 316 11.25 -2.57 -7.40
N GLY A 317 12.10 -2.39 -8.41
CA GLY A 317 11.88 -1.46 -9.50
C GLY A 317 10.60 -1.71 -10.28
N LYS A 318 10.32 -2.97 -10.62
CA LYS A 318 9.09 -3.43 -11.29
C LYS A 318 7.85 -3.07 -10.48
N GLN A 319 7.92 -3.18 -9.16
CA GLN A 319 6.83 -2.81 -8.27
C GLN A 319 6.59 -1.29 -8.26
N VAL A 320 7.63 -0.46 -8.15
CA VAL A 320 7.49 1.01 -8.22
C VAL A 320 7.01 1.44 -9.61
N ALA A 321 7.49 0.78 -10.68
CA ALA A 321 7.07 1.03 -12.06
C ALA A 321 5.59 0.73 -12.35
N ARG A 322 4.87 0.03 -11.46
CA ARG A 322 3.40 -0.09 -11.53
C ARG A 322 2.71 1.28 -11.50
N LYS A 323 3.30 2.29 -10.85
CA LYS A 323 2.84 3.70 -10.87
C LYS A 323 2.80 4.28 -12.30
N CYS A 324 3.54 3.68 -13.24
CA CYS A 324 3.62 4.07 -14.66
C CYS A 324 2.82 3.12 -15.58
N ALA A 325 2.41 1.94 -15.11
CA ALA A 325 1.82 0.88 -15.94
C ALA A 325 0.43 1.18 -16.52
N ALA A 326 -0.30 2.15 -15.97
CA ALA A 326 -1.52 2.67 -16.58
C ALA A 326 -1.23 3.42 -17.91
N CYS A 327 -0.07 4.11 -17.97
CA CYS A 327 0.31 4.93 -19.11
C CYS A 327 1.35 4.28 -20.03
N HIS A 328 2.05 3.24 -19.59
CA HIS A 328 3.16 2.62 -20.33
C HIS A 328 3.10 1.09 -20.33
N SER A 329 3.77 0.48 -21.30
CA SER A 329 4.10 -0.95 -21.36
C SER A 329 5.61 -1.13 -21.18
N PHE A 330 6.03 -2.34 -20.77
CA PHE A 330 7.43 -2.68 -20.47
C PHE A 330 7.91 -3.95 -21.19
N GLU A 331 7.06 -4.55 -22.02
CA GLU A 331 7.33 -5.77 -22.77
C GLU A 331 7.94 -5.40 -24.12
N ALA A 332 8.98 -6.11 -24.56
CA ALA A 332 9.57 -5.90 -25.88
C ALA A 332 8.52 -6.11 -26.98
N GLY A 333 8.31 -5.11 -27.84
CA GLY A 333 7.26 -5.14 -28.86
C GLY A 333 5.82 -4.92 -28.35
N GLY A 334 5.61 -4.71 -27.05
CA GLY A 334 4.29 -4.42 -26.48
C GLY A 334 3.69 -3.08 -26.95
N PRO A 335 2.37 -2.88 -26.82
CA PRO A 335 1.68 -1.71 -27.38
C PRO A 335 2.04 -0.41 -26.64
N ASN A 336 2.07 0.71 -27.37
CA ASN A 336 1.96 2.03 -26.77
C ASN A 336 0.62 2.19 -26.04
N LYS A 337 0.58 3.02 -25.00
CA LYS A 337 -0.65 3.39 -24.27
C LYS A 337 -0.78 4.92 -24.30
N ILE A 338 -1.12 5.55 -23.17
CA ILE A 338 -1.12 7.02 -23.00
C ILE A 338 0.29 7.62 -23.24
N GLY A 339 1.33 6.84 -22.96
CA GLY A 339 2.73 7.09 -23.29
C GLY A 339 3.35 5.93 -24.10
N PRO A 340 4.60 6.09 -24.55
CA PRO A 340 5.32 5.08 -25.34
C PRO A 340 5.61 3.81 -24.54
N ASN A 341 5.85 2.71 -25.24
CA ASN A 341 6.49 1.51 -24.69
C ASN A 341 7.90 1.87 -24.12
N LEU A 342 8.23 1.35 -22.93
CA LEU A 342 9.47 1.62 -22.21
C LEU A 342 10.50 0.47 -22.22
N ALA A 343 10.21 -0.65 -22.88
CA ALA A 343 11.22 -1.68 -23.16
C ALA A 343 12.30 -1.11 -24.11
N GLY A 344 13.57 -1.35 -23.82
CA GLY A 344 14.68 -0.74 -24.56
C GLY A 344 14.62 0.78 -24.53
N VAL A 345 14.34 1.38 -23.37
CA VAL A 345 14.39 2.85 -23.20
C VAL A 345 15.74 3.33 -22.70
N VAL A 346 16.43 2.54 -21.86
CA VAL A 346 17.71 2.99 -21.27
C VAL A 346 18.80 2.96 -22.33
N GLY A 347 19.47 4.09 -22.54
CA GLY A 347 20.44 4.29 -23.61
C GLY A 347 19.85 4.62 -24.98
N ALA A 348 18.52 4.53 -25.18
CA ALA A 348 17.89 4.94 -26.43
C ALA A 348 17.80 6.47 -26.55
N ASP A 349 17.87 6.98 -27.77
CA ASP A 349 17.71 8.42 -28.05
C ASP A 349 16.35 8.95 -27.55
N ILE A 350 16.34 10.17 -27.05
CA ILE A 350 15.13 10.82 -26.54
C ILE A 350 14.16 11.03 -27.70
N ALA A 351 12.88 10.69 -27.47
CA ALA A 351 11.81 10.76 -28.46
C ALA A 351 11.99 9.90 -29.75
N SER A 352 12.83 8.84 -29.70
CA SER A 352 13.17 8.00 -30.87
C SER A 352 12.16 6.89 -31.26
N LYS A 353 11.30 6.45 -30.34
CA LYS A 353 10.31 5.38 -30.62
C LYS A 353 9.15 5.90 -31.48
N ASP A 354 8.44 5.01 -32.16
CA ASP A 354 7.20 5.35 -32.86
C ASP A 354 6.08 5.74 -31.87
N PHE A 355 5.99 7.03 -31.53
CA PHE A 355 5.01 7.59 -30.61
C PHE A 355 4.85 9.12 -30.82
N PRO A 356 3.63 9.70 -30.70
CA PRO A 356 3.39 11.14 -30.88
C PRO A 356 3.85 11.99 -29.67
N TYR A 357 5.17 12.12 -29.49
CA TYR A 357 5.81 12.91 -28.43
C TYR A 357 5.38 14.39 -28.39
N SER A 358 5.62 15.05 -27.26
CA SER A 358 5.53 16.51 -27.11
C SER A 358 6.72 17.21 -27.79
N ASP A 359 6.52 18.42 -28.29
CA ASP A 359 7.62 19.25 -28.83
C ASP A 359 8.74 19.46 -27.79
N ALA A 360 8.37 19.59 -26.52
CA ALA A 360 9.28 19.64 -25.38
C ALA A 360 10.22 18.42 -25.20
N LEU A 361 9.85 17.25 -25.74
CA LEU A 361 10.72 16.06 -25.74
C LEU A 361 11.43 15.88 -27.08
N LYS A 362 10.80 16.23 -28.21
CA LYS A 362 11.46 16.25 -29.52
C LYS A 362 12.60 17.29 -29.60
N GLY A 363 12.53 18.36 -28.81
CA GLY A 363 13.59 19.36 -28.66
C GLY A 363 14.66 19.02 -27.62
N LYS A 364 14.72 17.78 -27.12
CA LYS A 364 15.79 17.29 -26.24
C LYS A 364 16.69 16.35 -27.04
N GLU A 365 17.97 16.69 -27.09
CA GLU A 365 18.99 15.91 -27.79
C GLU A 365 19.66 14.89 -26.86
N GLY A 366 20.19 13.81 -27.44
CA GLY A 366 20.91 12.75 -26.74
C GLY A 366 20.01 11.61 -26.23
N ALA A 367 20.59 10.75 -25.39
CA ALA A 367 19.98 9.50 -24.94
C ALA A 367 19.40 9.56 -23.52
N TRP A 368 18.49 8.62 -23.24
CA TRP A 368 18.02 8.29 -21.90
C TRP A 368 19.09 7.57 -21.07
N THR A 369 20.11 8.33 -20.66
CA THR A 369 21.09 7.89 -19.64
C THR A 369 20.42 7.73 -18.28
N ASP A 370 21.08 7.03 -17.35
CA ASP A 370 20.59 6.85 -15.98
C ASP A 370 20.30 8.21 -15.30
N ALA A 371 21.19 9.20 -15.48
CA ALA A 371 21.01 10.57 -14.98
C ALA A 371 19.86 11.34 -15.65
N ASN A 372 19.66 11.18 -16.97
CA ASN A 372 18.53 11.82 -17.68
C ASN A 372 17.19 11.22 -17.26
N LEU A 373 17.13 9.90 -17.06
CA LEU A 373 15.95 9.21 -16.53
C LEU A 373 15.66 9.64 -15.09
N ASP A 374 16.68 9.73 -14.23
CA ASP A 374 16.51 10.20 -12.84
C ASP A 374 15.89 11.60 -12.78
N ALA A 375 16.50 12.55 -13.49
CA ALA A 375 16.06 13.94 -13.49
C ALA A 375 14.66 14.11 -14.11
N PHE A 376 14.35 13.36 -15.18
CA PHE A 376 13.02 13.38 -15.79
C PHE A 376 11.97 12.74 -14.88
N ILE A 377 12.23 11.58 -14.29
CA ILE A 377 11.28 10.88 -13.41
C ILE A 377 11.09 11.63 -12.07
N ALA A 378 12.08 12.40 -11.62
CA ALA A 378 11.95 13.28 -10.43
C ALA A 378 10.95 14.43 -10.64
N ASN A 379 10.98 15.06 -11.81
CA ASN A 379 10.13 16.19 -12.16
C ASN A 379 9.98 16.36 -13.69
N PRO A 380 9.04 15.63 -14.35
CA PRO A 380 8.93 15.63 -15.81
C PRO A 380 8.72 17.02 -16.41
N LYS A 381 7.84 17.83 -15.79
CA LYS A 381 7.51 19.19 -16.24
C LYS A 381 8.63 20.20 -15.97
N GLY A 382 9.48 19.97 -14.97
CA GLY A 382 10.66 20.79 -14.72
C GLY A 382 11.79 20.49 -15.69
N TRP A 383 12.01 19.20 -15.99
CA TRP A 383 13.10 18.76 -16.88
C TRP A 383 12.79 19.01 -18.37
N ALA A 384 11.53 18.78 -18.78
CA ALA A 384 11.01 19.12 -20.12
C ALA A 384 9.72 19.96 -19.99
N PRO A 385 9.83 21.29 -19.83
CA PRO A 385 8.68 22.21 -19.81
C PRO A 385 7.83 22.06 -21.07
N GLY A 386 6.53 21.77 -20.91
CA GLY A 386 5.62 21.45 -22.02
C GLY A 386 5.55 19.96 -22.38
N THR A 387 6.15 19.05 -21.59
CA THR A 387 5.94 17.61 -21.77
C THR A 387 4.47 17.22 -21.58
N LYS A 388 4.00 16.29 -22.44
CA LYS A 388 2.67 15.66 -22.30
C LYS A 388 2.57 14.74 -21.08
N MET A 389 3.70 14.34 -20.48
CA MET A 389 3.71 13.50 -19.28
C MET A 389 3.28 14.30 -18.05
N THR A 390 2.03 14.11 -17.61
CA THR A 390 1.43 14.83 -16.46
C THR A 390 1.84 14.30 -15.09
N PHE A 391 2.76 13.33 -15.03
CA PHE A 391 3.21 12.66 -13.81
C PHE A 391 3.86 13.64 -12.82
N PRO A 392 3.49 13.63 -11.52
CA PRO A 392 4.01 14.55 -10.51
C PRO A 392 5.49 14.32 -10.12
N GLY A 393 6.06 13.17 -10.50
CA GLY A 393 7.45 12.80 -10.27
C GLY A 393 7.71 12.05 -8.96
N LEU A 394 8.67 11.11 -8.97
CA LEU A 394 9.10 10.34 -7.80
C LEU A 394 10.14 11.13 -6.99
N LYS A 395 9.82 11.51 -5.76
CA LYS A 395 10.67 12.40 -4.96
C LYS A 395 11.84 11.71 -4.27
N LYS A 396 11.68 10.45 -3.85
CA LYS A 396 12.74 9.65 -3.24
C LYS A 396 13.74 9.16 -4.30
N PRO A 397 15.06 9.39 -4.15
CA PRO A 397 16.05 8.90 -5.11
C PRO A 397 16.11 7.38 -5.18
N GLU A 398 15.82 6.67 -4.09
CA GLU A 398 15.80 5.20 -4.04
C GLU A 398 14.66 4.63 -4.89
N GLU A 399 13.47 5.27 -4.87
CA GLU A 399 12.35 4.88 -5.73
C GLU A 399 12.67 5.12 -7.21
N ARG A 400 13.44 6.16 -7.54
CA ARG A 400 13.88 6.41 -8.93
C ARG A 400 14.94 5.42 -9.37
N ALA A 401 15.96 5.20 -8.54
CA ALA A 401 17.01 4.21 -8.77
C ALA A 401 16.43 2.81 -9.01
N ALA A 402 15.44 2.40 -8.21
CA ALA A 402 14.74 1.14 -8.41
C ALA A 402 14.02 1.10 -9.77
N VAL A 403 13.22 2.11 -10.12
CA VAL A 403 12.57 2.17 -11.45
C VAL A 403 13.58 2.11 -12.58
N ILE A 404 14.72 2.81 -12.47
CA ILE A 404 15.78 2.78 -13.48
C ILE A 404 16.42 1.39 -13.56
N ALA A 405 16.71 0.72 -12.43
CA ALA A 405 17.19 -0.67 -12.42
C ALA A 405 16.23 -1.64 -13.12
N TYR A 406 14.91 -1.46 -12.96
CA TYR A 406 13.92 -2.22 -13.70
C TYR A 406 13.89 -1.86 -15.19
N LEU A 407 13.90 -0.57 -15.55
CA LEU A 407 13.96 -0.13 -16.95
C LEU A 407 15.20 -0.67 -17.66
N ARG A 408 16.33 -0.80 -16.95
CA ARG A 408 17.54 -1.48 -17.43
C ARG A 408 17.31 -2.97 -17.64
N SER A 409 16.63 -3.67 -16.73
CA SER A 409 16.31 -5.10 -16.91
C SER A 409 15.40 -5.41 -18.11
N VAL A 410 14.60 -4.44 -18.55
CA VAL A 410 13.79 -4.51 -19.79
C VAL A 410 14.42 -3.78 -20.98
N SER A 411 15.71 -3.40 -20.89
CA SER A 411 16.48 -2.76 -21.96
C SER A 411 17.74 -3.58 -22.25
N PRO A 412 17.69 -4.55 -23.20
CA PRO A 412 18.81 -5.47 -23.44
C PRO A 412 20.09 -4.76 -23.90
N ASP A 413 19.96 -3.64 -24.62
CA ASP A 413 21.07 -2.84 -25.13
C ASP A 413 21.48 -1.69 -24.20
N ALA A 414 21.11 -1.75 -22.91
CA ALA A 414 21.43 -0.70 -21.95
C ALA A 414 22.96 -0.53 -21.81
N PRO A 415 23.51 0.70 -21.96
CA PRO A 415 24.93 0.96 -21.79
C PRO A 415 25.36 0.68 -20.34
N PRO A 416 26.66 0.49 -20.04
CA PRO A 416 27.16 0.38 -18.67
C PRO A 416 26.63 1.52 -17.77
N LEU A 417 26.41 1.24 -16.49
CA LEU A 417 25.96 2.24 -15.51
C LEU A 417 26.89 3.47 -15.52
N GLN A 418 26.30 4.68 -15.58
CA GLN A 418 27.01 5.96 -15.78
C GLN A 418 26.95 6.88 -14.56
#